data_AF-X1SHQ2-F1
#
_entry.id   AF-X1SHQ2-F1
#
_cell.length_a   1.000
_cell.length_b   1.000
_cell.length_c   1.000
_cell.angle_alpha   90.00
_cell.angle_beta   90.00
_cell.angle_gamma   90.00
#
_symmetry.space_group_name_H-M   'P 1'
#
loop_
_entity.id
_entity.type
_entity.pdbx_description
1 polymer ?
#
loop_
_entity_poly.entity_id
_entity_poly.type
_entity_poly.pdbx_seq_one_letter_code
_entity_poly.pdbx_strand_id
1 'polypeptide(L)'
;GDSVKDRIARGVTRKRIDVVALVDGVYWVVEVKPIARHIAIGQVLVYENLFVKEYEPERATWPVIVCDRVDEDVIDECERVGVVVVANL
;
A
#
# COMPACT_ATOMS: atom_id res chain seq x y z
N GLY A 1 2.24 12.23 24.78
CA GLY A 1 2.00 12.64 23.39
C GLY A 1 1.50 11.44 22.64
N ASP A 2 0.51 11.60 21.76
CA ASP A 2 -0.01 10.51 20.92
C ASP A 2 1.11 9.80 20.17
N SER A 3 1.13 8.47 20.17
CA SER A 3 2.14 7.74 19.41
C SER A 3 1.87 7.86 17.89
N VAL A 4 2.91 7.69 17.06
CA VAL A 4 2.74 7.65 15.59
C VAL A 4 1.74 6.56 15.19
N LYS A 5 1.70 5.44 15.92
CA LYS A 5 0.71 4.36 15.72
C LYS A 5 -0.73 4.85 15.94
N ASP A 6 -0.98 5.61 17.00
CA ASP A 6 -2.31 6.14 17.31
C ASP A 6 -2.77 7.15 16.26
N ARG A 7 -1.84 7.96 15.74
CA ARG A 7 -2.10 8.89 14.62
C ARG A 7 -2.44 8.15 13.32
N ILE A 8 -1.67 7.10 12.99
CA ILE A 8 -1.93 6.26 11.81
C ILE A 8 -3.31 5.61 11.92
N ALA A 9 -3.61 4.94 13.03
CA ALA A 9 -4.88 4.23 13.21
C ALA A 9 -6.11 5.15 13.01
N ARG A 10 -6.02 6.42 13.43
CA ARG A 10 -7.09 7.40 13.23
C ARG A 10 -7.12 8.05 11.84
N GLY A 11 -5.99 8.05 11.13
CA GLY A 11 -5.83 8.77 9.87
C GLY A 11 -5.94 7.90 8.62
N VAL A 12 -5.78 6.57 8.75
CA VAL A 12 -5.97 5.63 7.63
C VAL A 12 -7.37 5.79 7.02
N THR A 13 -8.42 5.90 7.85
CA THR A 13 -9.81 6.03 7.38
C THR A 13 -10.13 7.38 6.70
N ARG A 14 -9.32 8.42 6.93
CA ARG A 14 -9.45 9.73 6.26
C ARG A 14 -8.81 9.73 4.87
N LYS A 15 -7.80 8.88 4.67
CA LYS A 15 -7.22 8.62 3.35
C LYS A 15 -8.03 7.49 2.72
N ARG A 16 -8.10 7.41 1.39
CA ARG A 16 -8.75 6.28 0.70
C ARG A 16 -7.87 5.01 0.72
N ILE A 17 -7.08 4.85 1.78
CA ILE A 17 -6.16 3.71 1.95
C ILE A 17 -6.96 2.61 2.62
N ASP A 18 -7.01 1.43 1.99
CA ASP A 18 -7.77 0.31 2.53
C ASP A 18 -7.17 -0.19 3.85
N VAL A 19 -5.85 -0.44 3.87
CA VAL A 19 -5.13 -0.94 5.06
C VAL A 19 -3.72 -0.35 5.16
N VAL A 20 -3.27 -0.08 6.39
CA VAL A 20 -1.85 0.06 6.70
C VAL A 20 -1.47 -0.97 7.75
N ALA A 21 -0.42 -1.75 7.49
CA ALA A 21 0.09 -2.76 8.40
C ALA A 21 1.58 -2.55 8.67
N LEU A 22 2.05 -2.96 9.86
CA LEU A 22 3.48 -3.05 10.16
C LEU A 22 3.87 -4.52 10.12
N VAL A 23 4.59 -4.92 9.08
CA VAL A 23 5.00 -6.31 8.82
C VAL A 23 6.52 -6.36 8.82
N ASP A 24 7.11 -7.15 9.71
CA ASP A 24 8.57 -7.29 9.87
C ASP A 24 9.34 -5.96 9.89
N GLY A 25 8.73 -4.95 10.50
CA GLY A 25 9.32 -3.62 10.66
C GLY A 25 9.18 -2.69 9.46
N VAL A 26 8.45 -3.09 8.41
CA VAL A 26 8.11 -2.30 7.22
C VAL A 26 6.63 -1.94 7.23
N TYR A 27 6.30 -0.70 6.87
CA TYR A 27 4.91 -0.29 6.71
C TYR A 27 4.39 -0.71 5.33
N TRP A 28 3.39 -1.56 5.30
CA TRP A 28 2.67 -1.91 4.09
C TRP A 28 1.50 -0.94 3.93
N VAL A 29 1.45 -0.25 2.80
CA VAL A 29 0.32 0.59 2.39
C VAL A 29 -0.45 -0.19 1.33
N VAL A 30 -1.63 -0.67 1.71
CA VAL A 30 -2.32 -1.73 0.98
C VAL A 30 -3.54 -1.18 0.26
N GLU A 31 -3.69 -1.57 -1.01
CA GLU A 31 -4.93 -1.46 -1.79
C GLU A 31 -5.48 -2.88 -2.06
N VAL A 32 -6.76 -3.10 -1.78
CA VAL A 32 -7.42 -4.39 -2.01
C VAL A 32 -8.30 -4.30 -3.26
N LYS A 33 -8.08 -5.21 -4.21
CA LYS A 33 -8.90 -5.32 -5.44
C LYS A 33 -9.15 -6.77 -5.80
N PRO A 34 -10.31 -7.13 -6.38
CA PRO A 34 -10.50 -8.47 -6.93
C PRO A 34 -9.48 -8.82 -8.03
N ILE A 35 -9.05 -7.83 -8.81
CA ILE A 35 -8.05 -8.00 -9.86
C ILE A 35 -7.03 -6.85 -9.77
N ALA A 36 -5.74 -7.16 -9.69
CA ALA A 36 -4.67 -6.17 -9.80
C ALA A 36 -4.53 -5.72 -11.26
N ARG A 37 -5.02 -4.51 -11.56
CA ARG A 37 -4.91 -3.83 -12.87
C ARG A 37 -4.12 -2.54 -12.72
N HIS A 38 -3.79 -1.88 -13.83
CA HIS A 38 -3.04 -0.61 -13.87
C HIS A 38 -3.56 0.47 -12.93
N ILE A 39 -4.89 0.55 -12.71
CA ILE A 39 -5.49 1.50 -11.77
C ILE A 39 -5.00 1.25 -10.33
N ALA A 40 -4.90 -0.01 -9.91
CA ALA A 40 -4.47 -0.38 -8.57
C ALA A 40 -3.01 0.05 -8.30
N ILE A 41 -2.14 -0.05 -9.31
CA ILE A 41 -0.74 0.42 -9.25
C ILE A 41 -0.72 1.92 -8.95
N GLY A 42 -1.44 2.72 -9.75
CA GLY A 42 -1.49 4.17 -9.57
C GLY A 42 -2.07 4.56 -8.20
N GLN A 43 -3.12 3.88 -7.76
CA GLN A 43 -3.73 4.13 -6.45
C GLN A 43 -2.74 3.88 -5.32
N VAL A 44 -2.10 2.69 -5.28
CA VAL A 44 -1.25 2.31 -4.17
C VAL A 44 0.03 3.17 -4.10
N LEU A 45 0.59 3.58 -5.23
CA LEU A 45 1.72 4.52 -5.28
C LEU A 45 1.36 5.91 -4.75
N VAL A 46 0.17 6.43 -5.12
CA VAL A 46 -0.32 7.71 -4.59
C VAL A 46 -0.55 7.61 -3.09
N TYR A 47 -1.11 6.51 -2.62
CA TYR A 47 -1.44 6.27 -1.23
C TYR A 47 -0.21 6.13 -0.35
N GLU A 48 0.81 5.42 -0.82
CA GLU A 48 2.10 5.29 -0.13
C GLU A 48 2.78 6.67 0.01
N ASN A 49 2.83 7.46 -1.06
CA ASN A 49 3.38 8.82 -1.00
C ASN A 49 2.61 9.74 -0.05
N LEU A 50 1.27 9.66 -0.02
CA LEU A 50 0.46 10.42 0.94
C LEU A 50 0.69 9.98 2.38
N PHE A 51 0.90 8.68 2.61
CA PHE A 51 1.22 8.14 3.91
C PHE A 51 2.58 8.65 4.41
N VAL A 52 3.62 8.55 3.57
CA VAL A 52 4.98 9.02 3.88
C VAL A 52 4.98 10.51 4.21
N LYS A 53 4.32 11.33 3.38
CA LYS A 53 4.27 12.79 3.58
C LYS A 53 3.59 13.22 4.87
N GLU A 54 2.59 12.49 5.35
CA GLU A 54 1.85 12.90 6.55
C GLU A 54 2.47 12.39 7.84
N TYR A 55 3.03 11.17 7.81
CA TYR A 55 3.50 10.50 9.01
C TYR A 55 5.01 10.46 9.15
N GLU A 56 5.75 10.78 8.09
CA GLU A 56 7.21 10.76 8.06
C GLU A 56 7.77 9.52 8.77
N PRO A 57 7.36 8.31 8.36
CA PRO A 57 7.71 7.10 9.09
C PRO A 57 9.23 6.92 9.10
N GLU A 58 9.79 6.61 10.27
CA GLU A 58 11.22 6.25 10.42
C GLU A 58 11.58 4.92 9.73
N ARG A 59 10.57 4.20 9.23
CA ARG A 59 10.66 2.86 8.65
C ARG A 59 10.33 2.92 7.18
N ALA A 60 10.86 1.97 6.42
CA ALA A 60 10.51 1.80 5.02
C ALA A 60 9.00 1.57 4.84
N THR A 61 8.49 2.03 3.70
CA THR A 61 7.12 1.85 3.25
C THR A 61 7.11 1.07 1.95
N TRP A 62 6.21 0.09 1.84
CA TRP A 62 5.98 -0.68 0.61
C TRP A 62 4.55 -0.46 0.13
N PRO A 63 4.35 -0.08 -1.14
CA PRO A 63 3.04 -0.12 -1.77
C PRO A 63 2.68 -1.57 -2.10
N VAL A 64 1.53 -2.03 -1.61
CA VAL A 64 1.09 -3.43 -1.72
C VAL A 64 -0.31 -3.52 -2.34
N ILE A 65 -0.49 -4.38 -3.33
CA ILE A 65 -1.80 -4.78 -3.84
C ILE A 65 -2.14 -6.17 -3.32
N VAL A 66 -3.28 -6.31 -2.65
CA VAL A 66 -3.85 -7.62 -2.28
C VAL A 66 -5.02 -7.93 -3.21
N CYS A 67 -4.99 -9.09 -3.86
CA CYS A 67 -5.98 -9.44 -4.87
C CYS A 67 -6.27 -10.94 -5.03
N ASP A 68 -7.34 -11.27 -5.76
CA ASP A 68 -7.62 -12.67 -6.14
C ASP A 68 -6.92 -13.05 -7.45
N ARG A 69 -6.77 -12.11 -8.38
CA ARG A 69 -6.11 -12.34 -9.68
C ARG A 69 -5.21 -11.17 -10.06
N VAL A 70 -4.17 -11.47 -10.80
CA VAL A 70 -3.26 -10.47 -11.38
C VAL A 70 -3.54 -10.36 -12.87
N ASP A 71 -3.65 -9.14 -13.38
CA ASP A 71 -3.63 -8.89 -14.82
C ASP A 71 -2.19 -9.07 -15.32
N GLU A 72 -1.94 -10.03 -16.21
CA GLU A 72 -0.57 -10.39 -16.62
C GLU A 72 0.17 -9.20 -17.27
N ASP A 73 -0.57 -8.33 -17.94
CA ASP A 73 -0.03 -7.12 -18.60
C ASP A 73 0.59 -6.11 -17.61
N VAL A 74 0.32 -6.25 -16.31
CA VAL A 74 0.82 -5.31 -15.29
C VAL A 74 1.93 -5.88 -14.41
N ILE A 75 2.31 -7.14 -14.58
CA ILE A 75 3.34 -7.80 -13.75
C ILE A 75 4.68 -7.06 -13.87
N ASP A 76 5.17 -6.88 -15.09
CA ASP A 76 6.44 -6.19 -15.36
C ASP A 76 6.42 -4.75 -14.84
N GLU A 77 5.26 -4.09 -14.91
CA GLU A 77 5.09 -2.72 -14.41
C GLU A 77 5.12 -2.66 -12.89
N CYS A 78 4.46 -3.61 -12.19
CA CYS A 78 4.53 -3.74 -10.74
C CYS A 78 5.98 -3.92 -10.27
N GLU A 79 6.74 -4.80 -10.92
CA GLU A 79 8.17 -5.01 -10.61
C GLU A 79 8.98 -3.74 -10.85
N ARG A 80 8.79 -3.09 -12.01
CA ARG A 80 9.53 -1.88 -12.39
C ARG A 80 9.35 -0.74 -11.39
N VAL A 81 8.16 -0.59 -10.81
CA VAL A 81 7.83 0.50 -9.88
C VAL A 81 7.90 0.09 -8.40
N GLY A 82 8.25 -1.17 -8.11
CA GLY A 82 8.41 -1.67 -6.74
C GLY A 82 7.09 -1.90 -5.99
N VAL A 83 6.01 -2.22 -6.70
CA VAL A 83 4.73 -2.61 -6.08
C VAL A 83 4.73 -4.10 -5.79
N VAL A 84 4.47 -4.44 -4.53
CA VAL A 84 4.33 -5.83 -4.08
C VAL A 84 2.91 -6.30 -4.37
N VAL A 85 2.78 -7.48 -4.98
CA VAL A 85 1.47 -8.11 -5.23
C VAL A 85 1.34 -9.37 -4.39
N VAL A 86 0.26 -9.45 -3.61
CA VAL A 86 -0.14 -10.64 -2.86
C VAL A 86 -1.42 -11.16 -3.49
N ALA A 87 -1.35 -12.32 -4.14
CA ALA A 87 -2.46 -12.93 -4.87
C ALA A 87 -2.85 -14.29 -4.27
N ASN A 88 -4.15 -14.60 -4.27
CA ASN A 88 -4.64 -15.95 -3.99
C ASN A 88 -4.37 -16.84 -5.22
N LEU A 89 -3.17 -17.45 -5.27
CA LEU A 89 -2.76 -18.39 -6.32
C LEU A 89 -3.14 -19.84 -5.99
#